data_AF-A0A5B0MPW3-F1
#
_entry.id   AF-A0A5B0MPW3-F1
#
_cell.length_a   1.000
_cell.length_b   1.000
_cell.length_c   1.000
_cell.angle_alpha   90.00
_cell.angle_beta   90.00
_cell.angle_gamma   90.00
#
_symmetry.space_group_name_H-M   'P 1'
#
loop_
_entity.id
_entity.type
_entity.pdbx_description
1 polymer ?
#
loop_
_entity_poly.entity_id
_entity_poly.type
_entity_poly.pdbx_seq_one_letter_code
_entity_poly.pdbx_strand_id
1 'polypeptide(L)'
;MHSEITNTPYPGSALNPCCICTLSAPSLAAKHRKDFMYKFLHLDRHGNVTRNRPRVWLETIKQTHKLFKVATEDTIVAFDTLSKEYGVKDRINEKFIEQQGIAKVKAKINDLKANKFLRLFNPFLRLIGFDGCLDTPVEILHVFLLGVVKYLVHDFVGKLSEKQKDELEGRIESFNTSSLNMPKLQPKYLVSHVKSLIGKEFKIFLQAAPFILFPFMDEDQREIWISLCTLSSYAFQTHINNMEDFQLNLRKHTANFFYRIIRVTAQWVNKPKFHILLHLADSIRRFGPATLFSTEKFESYNGVLRTASTHSNRICPGRDIAIKFANFHAL
;
A
#
# COMPACT_ATOMS: atom_id res chain seq x y z
N MET A 1 1.45 -1.97 8.11
CA MET A 1 2.40 -1.12 8.85
C MET A 1 1.97 0.35 8.86
N HIS A 2 1.88 1.04 7.69
CA HIS A 2 1.52 2.47 7.68
C HIS A 2 0.21 2.79 8.40
N SER A 3 -0.86 2.01 8.17
CA SER A 3 -2.16 2.23 8.82
C SER A 3 -2.11 2.22 10.35
N GLU A 4 -1.18 1.45 10.95
CA GLU A 4 -1.01 1.42 12.41
C GLU A 4 -0.25 2.64 12.91
N ILE A 5 0.76 3.10 12.16
CA ILE A 5 1.52 4.31 12.47
C ILE A 5 0.63 5.55 12.39
N THR A 6 -0.24 5.61 11.39
CA THR A 6 -1.07 6.77 11.06
C THR A 6 -2.45 6.76 11.72
N ASN A 7 -2.73 5.78 12.59
CA ASN A 7 -4.06 5.58 13.18
C ASN A 7 -5.19 5.57 12.14
N THR A 8 -4.99 4.91 10.99
CA THR A 8 -6.03 4.78 9.95
C THR A 8 -6.49 3.33 9.80
N PRO A 9 -7.71 3.09 9.31
CA PRO A 9 -8.15 1.75 8.94
C PRO A 9 -7.19 1.08 7.96
N TYR A 10 -7.14 -0.25 8.01
CA TYR A 10 -6.44 -1.01 6.98
C TYR A 10 -7.15 -0.78 5.64
N PRO A 11 -6.45 -0.34 4.58
CA PRO A 11 -7.09 0.19 3.38
C PRO A 11 -8.15 -0.72 2.74
N GLY A 12 -7.93 -2.05 2.74
CA GLY A 12 -8.70 -3.08 2.00
C GLY A 12 -10.19 -2.80 1.80
N SER A 13 -11.06 -3.35 2.64
CA SER A 13 -12.51 -3.11 2.59
C SER A 13 -12.93 -1.85 3.36
N ALA A 14 -12.01 -1.05 3.88
CA ALA A 14 -12.32 0.11 4.71
C ALA A 14 -13.08 1.19 3.94
N LEU A 15 -14.08 1.79 4.59
CA LEU A 15 -14.81 2.95 4.07
C LEU A 15 -13.90 4.16 3.88
N ASN A 16 -12.82 4.26 4.65
CA ASN A 16 -11.78 5.27 4.57
C ASN A 16 -10.44 4.62 4.17
N PRO A 17 -10.21 4.38 2.87
CA PRO A 17 -9.07 3.57 2.43
C PRO A 17 -7.74 4.33 2.35
N CYS A 18 -7.75 5.67 2.43
CA CYS A 18 -6.56 6.50 2.24
C CYS A 18 -6.07 7.13 3.56
N CYS A 19 -4.78 7.02 3.84
CA CYS A 19 -4.14 7.69 4.98
C CYS A 19 -3.68 9.13 4.69
N ILE A 20 -3.65 9.53 3.42
CA ILE A 20 -3.14 10.85 2.96
C ILE A 20 -4.29 11.85 2.79
N CYS A 21 -5.46 11.40 2.33
CA CYS A 21 -6.62 12.27 2.06
C CYS A 21 -7.93 11.71 2.63
N THR A 22 -8.96 12.55 2.61
CA THR A 22 -10.29 12.25 3.16
C THR A 22 -11.18 11.43 2.23
N LEU A 23 -10.61 10.62 1.33
CA LEU A 23 -11.41 9.70 0.51
C LEU A 23 -12.21 8.79 1.42
N SER A 24 -13.53 8.83 1.28
CA SER A 24 -14.44 8.02 2.08
C SER A 24 -15.69 7.61 1.30
N ALA A 25 -16.33 6.53 1.73
CA ALA A 25 -17.65 6.10 1.26
C ALA A 25 -18.58 5.88 2.46
N PRO A 26 -19.86 6.25 2.40
CA PRO A 26 -20.80 6.02 3.51
C PRO A 26 -21.12 4.53 3.73
N SER A 27 -20.97 3.70 2.71
CA SER A 27 -21.16 2.25 2.78
C SER A 27 -20.34 1.53 1.71
N LEU A 28 -20.22 0.20 1.81
CA LEU A 28 -19.58 -0.61 0.77
C LEU A 28 -20.31 -0.50 -0.56
N ALA A 29 -21.65 -0.50 -0.53
CA ALA A 29 -22.46 -0.33 -1.73
C ALA A 29 -22.21 1.02 -2.42
N ALA A 30 -21.98 2.09 -1.64
CA ALA A 30 -21.71 3.41 -2.18
C ALA A 30 -20.36 3.50 -2.93
N LYS A 31 -19.41 2.58 -2.69
CA LYS A 31 -18.16 2.52 -3.47
C LYS A 31 -18.37 2.20 -4.95
N HIS A 32 -19.51 1.58 -5.28
CA HIS A 32 -19.85 1.23 -6.67
C HIS A 32 -20.56 2.36 -7.41
N ARG A 33 -20.77 3.51 -6.77
CA ARG A 33 -21.42 4.68 -7.38
C ARG A 33 -20.40 5.59 -8.06
N LYS A 34 -20.86 6.34 -9.06
CA LYS A 34 -20.02 7.25 -9.86
C LYS A 34 -19.40 8.38 -9.01
N ASP A 35 -20.10 8.88 -8.01
CA ASP A 35 -19.60 9.91 -7.09
C ASP A 35 -18.36 9.44 -6.31
N PHE A 36 -18.35 8.19 -5.84
CA PHE A 36 -17.17 7.61 -5.22
C PHE A 36 -16.04 7.44 -6.24
N MET A 37 -16.34 6.99 -7.46
CA MET A 37 -15.34 6.86 -8.53
C MET A 37 -14.66 8.19 -8.84
N TYR A 38 -15.41 9.29 -8.98
CA TYR A 38 -14.84 10.62 -9.22
C TYR A 38 -13.87 11.03 -8.08
N LYS A 39 -14.31 10.91 -6.83
CA LYS A 39 -13.45 11.17 -5.65
C LYS A 39 -12.24 10.23 -5.60
N PHE A 40 -12.41 8.96 -5.91
CA PHE A 40 -11.33 7.97 -5.96
C PHE A 40 -10.24 8.37 -6.95
N LEU A 41 -10.59 9.08 -8.02
CA LEU A 41 -9.68 9.49 -9.09
C LEU A 41 -9.19 10.93 -8.96
N HIS A 42 -9.61 11.66 -7.94
CA HIS A 42 -9.39 13.11 -7.82
C HIS A 42 -9.98 13.88 -9.01
N LEU A 43 -11.20 13.54 -9.42
CA LEU A 43 -11.93 14.19 -10.50
C LEU A 43 -13.27 14.73 -9.99
N ASP A 44 -13.80 15.75 -10.67
CA ASP A 44 -15.21 16.12 -10.59
C ASP A 44 -16.04 15.35 -11.64
N ARG A 45 -17.34 15.63 -11.69
CA ARG A 45 -18.28 15.02 -12.67
C ARG A 45 -18.01 15.40 -14.13
N HIS A 46 -17.23 16.45 -14.37
CA HIS A 46 -16.85 16.95 -15.69
C HIS A 46 -15.47 16.44 -16.12
N GLY A 47 -14.78 15.69 -15.26
CA GLY A 47 -13.43 15.18 -15.52
C GLY A 47 -12.31 16.17 -15.19
N ASN A 48 -12.62 17.30 -14.53
CA ASN A 48 -11.59 18.23 -14.07
C ASN A 48 -10.91 17.70 -12.80
N VAL A 49 -9.61 17.95 -12.66
CA VAL A 49 -8.85 17.54 -11.48
C VAL A 49 -9.37 18.27 -10.24
N THR A 50 -9.92 17.50 -9.31
CA THR A 50 -10.40 17.95 -8.00
C THR A 50 -9.86 17.00 -6.94
N ARG A 51 -8.76 17.39 -6.28
CA ARG A 51 -8.14 16.56 -5.25
C ARG A 51 -9.06 16.44 -4.03
N ASN A 52 -9.08 15.26 -3.41
CA ASN A 52 -9.68 15.12 -2.09
C ASN A 52 -8.91 15.97 -1.10
N ARG A 53 -9.62 16.49 -0.08
CA ARG A 53 -8.99 17.24 0.99
C ARG A 53 -7.91 16.37 1.67
N PRO A 54 -6.70 16.89 1.91
CA PRO A 54 -5.69 16.18 2.70
C PRO A 54 -6.20 15.91 4.12
N ARG A 55 -5.80 14.78 4.70
CA ARG A 55 -5.98 14.56 6.14
C ARG A 55 -5.02 15.49 6.89
N VAL A 56 -5.42 15.85 8.10
CA VAL A 56 -4.62 16.70 8.99
C VAL A 56 -4.22 15.88 10.21
N TRP A 57 -2.92 15.71 10.46
CA TRP A 57 -2.44 14.85 11.52
C TRP A 57 -2.93 15.26 12.92
N LEU A 58 -2.97 16.57 13.19
CA LEU A 58 -3.51 17.10 14.44
C LEU A 58 -4.99 16.74 14.64
N GLU A 59 -5.76 16.67 13.55
CA GLU A 59 -7.16 16.23 13.59
C GLU A 59 -7.25 14.75 13.93
N THR A 60 -6.41 13.89 13.32
CA THR A 60 -6.30 12.46 13.67
C THR A 60 -5.96 12.25 15.15
N ILE A 61 -5.04 13.05 15.71
CA ILE A 61 -4.68 13.02 17.14
C ILE A 61 -5.91 13.37 18.00
N LYS A 62 -6.58 14.48 17.70
CA LYS A 62 -7.78 14.93 18.43
C LYS A 62 -8.91 13.89 18.37
N GLN A 63 -9.17 13.35 17.18
CA GLN A 63 -10.18 12.33 16.96
C GLN A 63 -9.84 11.03 17.68
N THR A 64 -8.57 10.62 17.74
CA THR A 64 -8.13 9.44 18.51
C THR A 64 -8.48 9.59 20.00
N HIS A 65 -8.14 10.73 20.62
CA HIS A 65 -8.49 10.97 22.03
C HIS A 65 -10.00 11.03 22.25
N LYS A 66 -10.75 11.66 21.33
CA LYS A 66 -12.21 11.73 21.38
C LYS A 66 -12.84 10.34 21.33
N LEU A 67 -12.36 9.47 20.44
CA LEU A 67 -12.85 8.10 20.31
C LEU A 67 -12.65 7.30 21.59
N PHE A 68 -11.48 7.40 22.23
CA PHE A 68 -11.25 6.73 23.52
C PHE A 68 -12.18 7.24 24.63
N LYS A 69 -12.43 8.55 24.67
CA LYS A 69 -13.40 9.14 25.61
C LYS A 69 -14.79 8.53 25.41
N VAL A 70 -15.29 8.54 24.17
CA VAL A 70 -16.59 7.95 23.81
C VAL A 70 -16.66 6.46 24.20
N ALA A 71 -15.61 5.69 23.90
CA ALA A 71 -15.58 4.27 24.21
C ALA A 71 -15.59 3.94 25.72
N THR A 72 -15.14 4.87 26.57
CA THR A 72 -15.03 4.63 28.03
C THR A 72 -16.08 5.37 28.85
N GLU A 73 -16.75 6.38 28.30
CA GLU A 73 -17.73 7.22 29.01
C GLU A 73 -19.14 7.19 28.40
N ASP A 74 -19.28 6.73 27.16
CA ASP A 74 -20.55 6.65 26.44
C ASP A 74 -20.82 5.18 26.03
N THR A 75 -21.00 4.89 24.74
CA THR A 75 -21.32 3.55 24.23
C THR A 75 -20.34 3.08 23.17
N ILE A 76 -20.13 1.76 23.11
CA ILE A 76 -19.33 1.12 22.05
C ILE A 76 -19.95 1.37 20.66
N VAL A 77 -21.28 1.47 20.57
CA VAL A 77 -21.99 1.78 19.32
C VAL A 77 -21.65 3.19 18.82
N ALA A 78 -21.60 4.18 19.71
CA ALA A 78 -21.17 5.54 19.36
C ALA A 78 -19.69 5.57 18.93
N PHE A 79 -18.82 4.82 19.62
CA PHE A 79 -17.42 4.65 19.23
C PHE A 79 -17.29 4.06 17.82
N ASP A 80 -17.99 2.97 17.52
CA ASP A 80 -17.94 2.28 16.22
C ASP A 80 -18.43 3.19 15.08
N THR A 81 -19.43 4.01 15.34
CA THR A 81 -20.01 4.95 14.37
C THR A 81 -19.01 6.08 14.07
N LEU A 82 -18.50 6.75 15.10
CA LEU A 82 -17.53 7.83 14.96
C LEU A 82 -16.19 7.35 14.39
N SER A 83 -15.74 6.15 14.76
CA SER A 83 -14.52 5.54 14.23
C SER A 83 -14.60 5.37 12.71
N LYS A 84 -15.77 4.93 12.21
CA LYS A 84 -16.04 4.81 10.77
C LYS A 84 -16.16 6.17 10.09
N GLU A 85 -16.78 7.16 10.73
CA GLU A 85 -16.92 8.51 10.18
C GLU A 85 -15.56 9.20 10.03
N TYR A 86 -14.75 9.20 11.10
CA TYR A 86 -13.42 9.81 11.12
C TYR A 86 -12.42 9.02 10.28
N GLY A 87 -12.63 7.72 10.13
CA GLY A 87 -11.65 6.82 9.55
C GLY A 87 -10.37 6.84 10.38
N VAL A 88 -10.51 6.77 11.71
CA VAL A 88 -9.40 6.77 12.67
C VAL A 88 -9.46 5.48 13.47
N LYS A 89 -8.33 4.78 13.55
CA LYS A 89 -8.21 3.46 14.16
C LYS A 89 -6.86 3.27 14.85
N ASP A 90 -6.82 3.45 16.17
CA ASP A 90 -5.63 3.20 16.98
C ASP A 90 -5.63 1.76 17.52
N ARG A 91 -4.74 0.92 17.01
CA ARG A 91 -4.68 -0.50 17.37
C ARG A 91 -4.26 -0.77 18.81
N ILE A 92 -3.51 0.13 19.43
CA ILE A 92 -3.13 -0.01 20.84
C ILE A 92 -4.34 0.32 21.71
N ASN A 93 -5.00 1.42 21.39
CA ASN A 93 -6.18 1.88 22.12
C ASN A 93 -7.35 0.90 22.00
N GLU A 94 -7.61 0.35 20.80
CA GLU A 94 -8.66 -0.63 20.57
C GLU A 94 -8.54 -1.86 21.46
N LYS A 95 -7.33 -2.39 21.67
CA LYS A 95 -7.13 -3.54 22.54
C LYS A 95 -7.56 -3.28 23.98
N PHE A 96 -7.37 -2.06 24.48
CA PHE A 96 -7.85 -1.68 25.80
C PHE A 96 -9.38 -1.58 25.82
N ILE A 97 -9.99 -0.99 24.79
CA ILE A 97 -11.45 -0.86 24.66
C ILE A 97 -12.12 -2.24 24.57
N GLU A 98 -11.65 -3.12 23.69
CA GLU A 98 -12.19 -4.46 23.47
C GLU A 98 -12.13 -5.33 24.74
N GLN A 99 -11.08 -5.15 25.54
CA GLN A 99 -10.82 -5.97 26.73
C GLN A 99 -11.24 -5.29 28.04
N GLN A 100 -11.94 -4.15 27.98
CA GLN A 100 -12.27 -3.36 29.18
C GLN A 100 -13.19 -4.09 30.18
N GLY A 101 -13.89 -5.13 29.74
CA GLY A 101 -14.70 -6.00 30.61
C GLY A 101 -13.86 -6.90 31.53
N ILE A 102 -12.57 -7.10 31.23
CA ILE A 102 -11.66 -7.92 32.04
C ILE A 102 -11.16 -7.08 33.22
N ALA A 103 -11.41 -7.51 34.47
CA ALA A 103 -11.08 -6.77 35.68
C ALA A 103 -9.61 -6.29 35.73
N LYS A 104 -8.65 -7.17 35.35
CA LYS A 104 -7.22 -6.83 35.30
C LYS A 104 -6.91 -5.74 34.27
N VAL A 105 -7.59 -5.76 33.12
CA VAL A 105 -7.41 -4.75 32.07
C VAL A 105 -8.04 -3.43 32.51
N LYS A 106 -9.24 -3.46 33.10
CA LYS A 106 -9.90 -2.28 33.68
C LYS A 106 -9.05 -1.59 34.74
N ALA A 107 -8.45 -2.36 35.66
CA ALA A 107 -7.52 -1.83 36.66
C ALA A 107 -6.30 -1.17 35.99
N LYS A 108 -5.72 -1.80 34.96
CA LYS A 108 -4.61 -1.24 34.18
C LYS A 108 -5.02 0.04 33.43
N ILE A 109 -6.21 0.10 32.86
CA ILE A 109 -6.73 1.31 32.20
C ILE A 109 -6.83 2.45 33.22
N ASN A 110 -7.36 2.19 34.41
CA ASN A 110 -7.50 3.19 35.47
C ASN A 110 -6.13 3.71 35.95
N ASP A 111 -5.16 2.81 36.18
CA ASP A 111 -3.78 3.20 36.52
C ASP A 111 -3.14 4.06 35.42
N LEU A 112 -3.27 3.64 34.15
CA LEU A 112 -2.75 4.42 33.04
C LEU A 112 -3.46 5.76 32.91
N LYS A 113 -4.77 5.84 33.12
CA LYS A 113 -5.52 7.12 33.13
C LYS A 113 -4.97 8.09 34.19
N ALA A 114 -4.68 7.60 35.40
CA ALA A 114 -4.17 8.42 36.49
C ALA A 114 -2.70 8.83 36.32
N ASN A 115 -1.84 7.91 35.89
CA ASN A 115 -0.40 8.07 35.99
C ASN A 115 0.31 8.25 34.64
N LYS A 116 -0.20 7.65 33.57
CA LYS A 116 0.50 7.52 32.27
C LYS A 116 -0.47 7.54 31.08
N PHE A 117 -1.35 8.53 31.01
CA PHE A 117 -2.50 8.56 30.08
C PHE A 117 -2.08 8.32 28.62
N LEU A 118 -0.96 8.92 28.19
CA LEU A 118 -0.43 8.80 26.84
C LEU A 118 -0.03 7.36 26.45
N ARG A 119 0.17 6.43 27.39
CA ARG A 119 0.47 5.02 27.09
C ARG A 119 -0.75 4.20 26.65
N LEU A 120 -1.94 4.78 26.72
CA LEU A 120 -3.17 4.18 26.20
C LEU A 120 -3.31 4.33 24.68
N PHE A 121 -2.41 5.08 24.06
CA PHE A 121 -2.48 5.47 22.66
C PHE A 121 -1.22 5.06 21.90
N ASN A 122 -1.34 5.11 20.58
CA ASN A 122 -0.21 4.98 19.68
C ASN A 122 0.89 6.00 20.02
N PRO A 123 2.14 5.55 20.31
CA PRO A 123 3.25 6.43 20.62
C PRO A 123 3.69 7.34 19.47
N PHE A 124 3.26 7.10 18.23
CA PHE A 124 3.52 8.01 17.10
C PHE A 124 2.77 9.35 17.24
N LEU A 125 1.66 9.41 18.01
CA LEU A 125 0.87 10.64 18.21
C LEU A 125 1.62 11.75 18.97
N ARG A 126 2.71 11.40 19.67
CA ARG A 126 3.50 12.32 20.49
C ARG A 126 4.90 12.58 19.93
N LEU A 127 5.22 12.04 18.76
CA LEU A 127 6.52 12.29 18.13
C LEU A 127 6.57 13.72 17.63
N ILE A 128 7.48 14.49 18.20
CA ILE A 128 7.72 15.88 17.80
C ILE A 128 8.30 15.88 16.39
N GLY A 129 7.72 16.69 15.50
CA GLY A 129 8.16 16.81 14.11
C GLY A 129 7.69 15.69 13.19
N PHE A 130 6.84 14.77 13.66
CA PHE A 130 6.23 13.73 12.82
C PHE A 130 4.78 14.09 12.46
N ASP A 131 4.48 14.05 11.17
CA ASP A 131 3.13 14.15 10.62
C ASP A 131 2.75 12.82 9.95
N GLY A 132 1.88 12.04 10.58
CA GLY A 132 1.46 10.74 10.04
C GLY A 132 0.74 10.81 8.68
N CYS A 133 0.24 11.96 8.25
CA CYS A 133 -0.39 12.12 6.94
C CYS A 133 0.64 12.45 5.85
N LEU A 134 1.74 13.12 6.20
CA LEU A 134 2.74 13.61 5.25
C LEU A 134 4.07 12.83 5.27
N ASP A 135 4.41 12.20 6.41
CA ASP A 135 5.67 11.48 6.65
C ASP A 135 5.57 9.98 6.44
N THR A 136 4.43 9.49 5.92
CA THR A 136 4.29 8.13 5.43
C THR A 136 4.13 8.15 3.90
N PRO A 137 5.25 8.13 3.13
CA PRO A 137 5.19 8.22 1.69
C PRO A 137 4.53 7.00 1.04
N VAL A 138 4.17 7.14 -0.23
CA VAL A 138 3.62 6.07 -1.07
C VAL A 138 4.67 4.99 -1.32
N GLU A 139 4.70 3.96 -0.49
CA GLU A 139 5.68 2.87 -0.61
C GLU A 139 5.44 2.05 -1.90
N ILE A 140 6.40 2.12 -2.82
CA ILE A 140 6.25 1.64 -4.20
C ILE A 140 6.24 0.11 -4.32
N LEU A 141 6.90 -0.63 -3.41
CA LEU A 141 6.81 -2.09 -3.41
C LEU A 141 5.36 -2.54 -3.16
N HIS A 142 4.70 -1.98 -2.15
CA HIS A 142 3.35 -2.35 -1.77
C HIS A 142 2.30 -1.76 -2.69
N VAL A 143 2.41 -0.48 -3.04
CA VAL A 143 1.39 0.23 -3.80
C VAL A 143 1.48 -0.09 -5.28
N PHE A 144 2.69 -0.09 -5.84
CA PHE A 144 2.90 -0.31 -7.26
C PHE A 144 3.06 -1.79 -7.60
N LEU A 145 4.10 -2.47 -7.10
CA LEU A 145 4.38 -3.88 -7.47
C LEU A 145 3.34 -4.85 -6.90
N LEU A 146 3.23 -4.93 -5.57
CA LEU A 146 2.29 -5.81 -4.87
C LEU A 146 0.85 -5.26 -4.85
N GLY A 147 0.60 -4.18 -5.60
CA GLY A 147 -0.68 -3.53 -5.76
C GLY A 147 -1.09 -3.52 -7.21
N VAL A 148 -0.88 -2.38 -7.87
CA VAL A 148 -1.31 -2.13 -9.24
C VAL A 148 -0.85 -3.21 -10.21
N VAL A 149 0.46 -3.50 -10.24
CA VAL A 149 1.05 -4.50 -11.14
C VAL A 149 0.55 -5.90 -10.81
N LYS A 150 0.62 -6.31 -9.53
CA LYS A 150 0.10 -7.59 -9.06
C LYS A 150 -1.33 -7.83 -9.52
N TYR A 151 -2.20 -6.84 -9.32
CA TYR A 151 -3.60 -7.02 -9.66
C TYR A 151 -3.85 -7.09 -11.17
N LEU A 152 -3.12 -6.32 -11.98
CA LEU A 152 -3.22 -6.40 -13.44
C LEU A 152 -2.65 -7.72 -13.99
N VAL A 153 -1.50 -8.18 -13.48
CA VAL A 153 -0.93 -9.50 -13.83
C VAL A 153 -1.90 -10.62 -13.47
N HIS A 154 -2.47 -10.59 -12.26
CA HIS A 154 -3.43 -11.60 -11.82
C HIS A 154 -4.69 -11.63 -12.69
N ASP A 155 -5.26 -10.46 -13.01
CA ASP A 155 -6.46 -10.35 -13.84
C ASP A 155 -6.18 -10.83 -15.26
N PHE A 156 -5.06 -10.44 -15.84
CA PHE A 156 -4.70 -10.79 -17.21
C PHE A 156 -4.34 -12.27 -17.36
N VAL A 157 -3.33 -12.75 -16.63
CA VAL A 157 -2.86 -14.15 -16.70
C VAL A 157 -3.94 -15.11 -16.22
N GLY A 158 -4.76 -14.70 -15.26
CA GLY A 158 -5.88 -15.49 -14.74
C GLY A 158 -6.99 -15.76 -15.77
N LYS A 159 -7.09 -14.94 -16.83
CA LYS A 159 -8.07 -15.12 -17.92
C LYS A 159 -7.54 -15.93 -19.09
N LEU A 160 -6.24 -16.23 -19.13
CA LEU A 160 -5.65 -17.06 -20.18
C LEU A 160 -6.13 -18.51 -20.04
N SER A 161 -6.44 -19.15 -21.16
CA SER A 161 -6.63 -20.59 -21.24
C SER A 161 -5.33 -21.35 -20.96
N GLU A 162 -5.40 -22.64 -20.61
CA GLU A 162 -4.21 -23.45 -20.37
C GLU A 162 -3.26 -23.48 -21.59
N LYS A 163 -3.81 -23.57 -22.81
CA LYS A 163 -3.01 -23.48 -24.04
C LYS A 163 -2.27 -22.14 -24.18
N GLN A 164 -2.91 -21.03 -23.81
CA GLN A 164 -2.28 -19.71 -23.84
C GLN A 164 -1.24 -19.56 -22.72
N LYS A 165 -1.44 -20.23 -21.58
CA LYS A 165 -0.43 -20.29 -20.51
C LYS A 165 0.81 -21.06 -20.95
N ASP A 166 0.64 -22.18 -21.65
CA ASP A 166 1.76 -22.92 -22.24
C ASP A 166 2.53 -22.06 -23.25
N GLU A 167 1.82 -21.31 -24.11
CA GLU A 167 2.45 -20.36 -25.03
C GLU A 167 3.19 -19.24 -24.27
N LEU A 168 2.59 -18.72 -23.20
CA LEU A 168 3.22 -17.70 -22.35
C LEU A 168 4.51 -18.24 -21.70
N GLU A 169 4.53 -19.50 -21.24
CA GLU A 169 5.75 -20.12 -20.73
C GLU A 169 6.87 -20.14 -21.80
N GLY A 170 6.55 -20.57 -23.03
CA GLY A 170 7.49 -20.55 -24.14
C GLY A 170 7.99 -19.13 -24.49
N ARG A 171 7.11 -18.13 -24.40
CA ARG A 171 7.47 -16.71 -24.63
C ARG A 171 8.38 -16.16 -23.55
N ILE A 172 8.15 -16.50 -22.30
CA ILE A 172 9.02 -16.11 -21.19
C ILE A 172 10.40 -16.80 -21.34
N GLU A 173 10.43 -18.08 -21.72
CA GLU A 173 11.70 -18.82 -21.93
C GLU A 173 12.53 -18.22 -23.09
N SER A 174 11.86 -17.79 -24.17
CA SER A 174 12.51 -17.17 -25.34
C SER A 174 12.80 -15.67 -25.19
N PHE A 175 12.37 -15.04 -24.10
CA PHE A 175 12.59 -13.62 -23.88
C PHE A 175 14.07 -13.32 -23.62
N ASN A 176 14.67 -12.48 -24.48
CA ASN A 176 16.08 -12.10 -24.35
C ASN A 176 16.30 -11.16 -23.16
N THR A 177 17.03 -11.64 -22.16
CA THR A 177 17.37 -10.88 -20.94
C THR A 177 18.76 -10.26 -20.97
N SER A 178 19.55 -10.38 -22.05
CA SER A 178 20.97 -9.99 -22.09
C SER A 178 21.23 -8.52 -21.77
N SER A 179 20.27 -7.62 -22.01
CA SER A 179 20.39 -6.19 -21.70
C SER A 179 19.58 -5.76 -20.47
N LEU A 180 19.04 -6.72 -19.71
CA LEU A 180 18.17 -6.45 -18.57
C LEU A 180 18.83 -6.99 -17.30
N ASN A 181 18.78 -6.20 -16.22
CA ASN A 181 19.24 -6.65 -14.90
C ASN A 181 18.19 -7.57 -14.27
N MET A 182 18.02 -8.76 -14.84
CA MET A 182 16.98 -9.73 -14.46
C MET A 182 17.59 -11.05 -14.00
N PRO A 183 17.00 -11.71 -12.98
CA PRO A 183 17.40 -13.05 -12.60
C PRO A 183 17.05 -14.05 -13.70
N LYS A 184 17.63 -15.25 -13.61
CA LYS A 184 17.22 -16.38 -14.45
C LYS A 184 15.69 -16.57 -14.35
N LEU A 185 15.04 -16.58 -15.50
CA LEU A 185 13.59 -16.75 -15.59
C LEU A 185 13.22 -18.19 -15.25
N GLN A 186 12.08 -18.35 -14.58
CA GLN A 186 11.46 -19.64 -14.31
C GLN A 186 10.04 -19.61 -14.89
N PRO A 187 9.87 -19.79 -16.21
CA PRO A 187 8.58 -19.56 -16.88
C PRO A 187 7.44 -20.33 -16.24
N LYS A 188 7.62 -21.64 -16.03
CA LYS A 188 6.63 -22.50 -15.40
C LYS A 188 6.21 -22.00 -14.03
N TYR A 189 7.16 -21.52 -13.23
CA TYR A 189 6.86 -20.93 -11.93
C TYR A 189 6.07 -19.62 -12.06
N LEU A 190 6.50 -18.72 -12.95
CA LEU A 190 5.88 -17.41 -13.17
C LEU A 190 4.42 -17.53 -13.62
N VAL A 191 4.10 -18.53 -14.43
CA VAL A 191 2.75 -18.76 -14.95
C VAL A 191 1.91 -19.59 -13.98
N SER A 192 2.41 -20.75 -13.53
CA SER A 192 1.66 -21.66 -12.65
C SER A 192 1.39 -21.08 -11.27
N HIS A 193 2.30 -20.24 -10.75
CA HIS A 193 2.21 -19.65 -9.41
C HIS A 193 1.99 -18.14 -9.44
N VAL A 194 1.39 -17.61 -10.51
CA VAL A 194 1.13 -16.17 -10.70
C VAL A 194 0.49 -15.48 -9.49
N LYS A 195 -0.37 -16.19 -8.74
CA LYS A 195 -1.07 -15.67 -7.56
C LYS A 195 -0.16 -15.49 -6.32
N SER A 196 0.97 -16.18 -6.28
CA SER A 196 1.90 -16.26 -5.15
C SER A 196 3.21 -15.51 -5.39
N LEU A 197 3.33 -14.82 -6.52
CA LEU A 197 4.51 -14.03 -6.86
C LEU A 197 4.75 -12.89 -5.87
N ILE A 198 6.02 -12.49 -5.76
CA ILE A 198 6.45 -11.37 -4.93
C ILE A 198 6.98 -10.23 -5.81
N GLY A 199 7.49 -9.16 -5.19
CA GLY A 199 7.87 -7.94 -5.89
C GLY A 199 8.87 -8.16 -7.04
N LYS A 200 9.84 -9.08 -6.87
CA LYS A 200 10.86 -9.36 -7.89
C LYS A 200 10.27 -9.96 -9.16
N GLU A 201 9.31 -10.88 -9.07
CA GLU A 201 8.67 -11.46 -10.25
C GLU A 201 7.70 -10.47 -10.92
N PHE A 202 7.02 -9.62 -10.15
CA PHE A 202 6.21 -8.56 -10.77
C PHE A 202 7.07 -7.51 -11.51
N LYS A 203 8.32 -7.27 -11.09
CA LYS A 203 9.28 -6.48 -11.88
C LYS A 203 9.64 -7.14 -13.21
N ILE A 204 9.64 -8.47 -13.29
CA ILE A 204 9.85 -9.20 -14.56
C ILE A 204 8.71 -8.89 -15.52
N PHE A 205 7.46 -9.01 -15.06
CA PHE A 205 6.30 -8.66 -15.87
C PHE A 205 6.34 -7.19 -16.32
N LEU A 206 6.71 -6.24 -15.47
CA LEU A 206 6.83 -4.84 -15.91
C LEU A 206 7.84 -4.62 -17.03
N GLN A 207 8.98 -5.31 -17.01
CA GLN A 207 10.05 -5.16 -18.00
C GLN A 207 9.75 -5.92 -19.30
N ALA A 208 9.00 -7.02 -19.22
CA ALA A 208 8.80 -7.94 -20.34
C ALA A 208 7.37 -7.94 -20.91
N ALA A 209 6.36 -7.43 -20.18
CA ALA A 209 4.93 -7.58 -20.53
C ALA A 209 4.59 -7.17 -21.98
N PRO A 210 5.07 -6.03 -22.51
CA PRO A 210 4.78 -5.66 -23.90
C PRO A 210 5.31 -6.66 -24.95
N PHE A 211 6.22 -7.56 -24.58
CA PHE A 211 6.79 -8.57 -25.48
C PHE A 211 6.19 -9.95 -25.24
N ILE A 212 6.07 -10.36 -23.97
CA ILE A 212 5.62 -11.71 -23.62
C ILE A 212 4.09 -11.84 -23.58
N LEU A 213 3.36 -10.75 -23.32
CA LEU A 213 1.90 -10.78 -23.17
C LEU A 213 1.13 -10.24 -24.40
N PHE A 214 1.78 -9.45 -25.27
CA PHE A 214 1.14 -8.72 -26.39
C PHE A 214 0.22 -9.53 -27.32
N PRO A 215 0.55 -10.77 -27.73
CA PRO A 215 -0.33 -11.54 -28.61
C PRO A 215 -1.62 -11.99 -27.94
N PHE A 216 -1.68 -11.99 -26.61
CA PHE A 216 -2.87 -12.33 -25.85
C PHE A 216 -3.73 -11.09 -25.55
N MET A 217 -3.29 -9.89 -25.95
CA MET A 217 -3.96 -8.64 -25.66
C MET A 217 -4.80 -8.14 -26.83
N ASP A 218 -6.01 -7.67 -26.50
CA ASP A 218 -6.75 -6.73 -27.35
C ASP A 218 -6.12 -5.32 -27.34
N GLU A 219 -6.68 -4.40 -28.12
CA GLU A 219 -6.15 -3.04 -28.27
C GLU A 219 -6.19 -2.24 -26.95
N ASP A 220 -7.29 -2.28 -26.21
CA ASP A 220 -7.42 -1.55 -24.95
C ASP A 220 -6.46 -2.10 -23.87
N GLN A 221 -6.28 -3.42 -23.83
CA GLN A 221 -5.33 -4.08 -22.94
C GLN A 221 -3.88 -3.67 -23.26
N ARG A 222 -3.50 -3.62 -24.55
CA ARG A 222 -2.16 -3.14 -24.97
C ARG A 222 -1.91 -1.73 -24.46
N GLU A 223 -2.87 -0.84 -24.65
CA GLU A 223 -2.77 0.54 -24.21
C GLU A 223 -2.63 0.66 -22.69
N ILE A 224 -3.37 -0.15 -21.91
CA ILE A 224 -3.22 -0.23 -20.46
C ILE A 224 -1.79 -0.64 -20.09
N TRP A 225 -1.29 -1.74 -20.67
CA TRP A 225 0.04 -2.26 -20.36
C TRP A 225 1.16 -1.29 -20.76
N ILE A 226 1.08 -0.68 -21.94
CA ILE A 226 2.03 0.35 -22.38
C ILE A 226 2.03 1.54 -21.41
N SER A 227 0.86 2.01 -20.99
CA SER A 227 0.79 3.12 -20.03
C SER A 227 1.32 2.75 -18.65
N LEU A 228 1.11 1.52 -18.18
CA LEU A 228 1.67 1.02 -16.92
C LEU A 228 3.20 0.90 -16.99
N CYS A 229 3.73 0.33 -18.08
CA CYS A 229 5.18 0.20 -18.30
C CYS A 229 5.84 1.57 -18.46
N THR A 230 5.16 2.54 -19.06
CA THR A 230 5.65 3.93 -19.10
C THR A 230 5.62 4.55 -17.71
N LEU A 231 4.55 4.37 -16.93
CA LEU A 231 4.47 4.89 -15.57
C LEU A 231 5.51 4.25 -14.64
N SER A 232 5.84 2.97 -14.86
CA SER A 232 6.83 2.25 -14.06
C SER A 232 8.23 2.84 -14.20
N SER A 233 8.60 3.34 -15.39
CA SER A 233 9.90 3.99 -15.59
C SER A 233 10.06 5.25 -14.74
N TYR A 234 8.96 5.99 -14.50
CA TYR A 234 8.96 7.12 -13.56
C TYR A 234 8.95 6.65 -12.11
N ALA A 235 8.15 5.63 -11.77
CA ALA A 235 8.02 5.13 -10.40
C ALA A 235 9.34 4.54 -9.85
N PHE A 236 10.19 3.97 -10.72
CA PHE A 236 11.48 3.38 -10.37
C PHE A 236 12.69 4.22 -10.77
N GLN A 237 12.48 5.47 -11.20
CA GLN A 237 13.58 6.36 -11.52
C GLN A 237 14.44 6.59 -10.27
N THR A 238 15.76 6.45 -10.41
CA THR A 238 16.71 6.60 -9.29
C THR A 238 17.29 8.01 -9.20
N HIS A 239 17.19 8.79 -10.28
CA HIS A 239 17.73 10.14 -10.37
C HIS A 239 16.77 11.08 -11.11
N ILE A 240 16.50 12.25 -10.53
CA ILE A 240 15.59 13.26 -11.09
C ILE A 240 16.38 14.54 -11.33
N ASN A 241 16.63 14.86 -12.61
CA ASN A 241 17.39 16.07 -13.00
C ASN A 241 16.60 17.36 -12.74
N ASN A 242 15.32 17.38 -13.13
CA ASN A 242 14.41 18.50 -12.94
C ASN A 242 13.12 18.00 -12.28
N MET A 243 12.86 18.46 -11.07
CA MET A 243 11.70 18.04 -10.29
C MET A 243 10.38 18.54 -10.89
N GLU A 244 10.31 19.74 -11.46
CA GLU A 244 9.07 20.27 -12.03
C GLU A 244 8.64 19.49 -13.28
N ASP A 245 9.58 19.28 -14.20
CA ASP A 245 9.32 18.50 -15.43
C ASP A 245 8.95 17.05 -15.08
N PHE A 246 9.66 16.47 -14.11
CA PHE A 246 9.36 15.13 -13.63
C PHE A 246 7.94 15.05 -13.03
N GLN A 247 7.54 16.02 -12.20
CA GLN A 247 6.21 16.07 -11.60
C GLN A 247 5.11 16.21 -12.65
N LEU A 248 5.31 17.08 -13.65
CA LEU A 248 4.37 17.25 -14.76
C LEU A 248 4.17 15.93 -15.52
N ASN A 249 5.27 15.29 -15.92
CA ASN A 249 5.23 14.05 -16.68
C ASN A 249 4.68 12.88 -15.86
N LEU A 250 5.09 12.73 -14.60
CA LEU A 250 4.57 11.67 -13.72
C LEU A 250 3.06 11.79 -13.55
N ARG A 251 2.53 13.00 -13.32
CA ARG A 251 1.08 13.23 -13.21
C ARG A 251 0.35 12.95 -14.52
N LYS A 252 0.91 13.37 -15.66
CA LYS A 252 0.38 13.06 -16.99
C LYS A 252 0.30 11.56 -17.25
N HIS A 253 1.38 10.82 -17.00
CA HIS A 253 1.41 9.36 -17.21
C HIS A 253 0.51 8.62 -16.22
N THR A 254 0.41 9.10 -14.98
CA THR A 254 -0.56 8.57 -14.00
C THR A 254 -1.99 8.77 -14.48
N ALA A 255 -2.35 9.99 -14.93
CA ALA A 255 -3.68 10.28 -15.47
C ALA A 255 -4.00 9.44 -16.72
N ASN A 256 -3.04 9.28 -17.64
CA ASN A 256 -3.19 8.43 -18.82
C ASN A 256 -3.45 6.96 -18.45
N PHE A 257 -2.69 6.41 -17.50
CA PHE A 257 -2.92 5.06 -16.99
C PHE A 257 -4.33 4.91 -16.41
N PHE A 258 -4.77 5.85 -15.55
CA PHE A 258 -6.12 5.82 -14.97
C PHE A 258 -7.21 5.90 -16.03
N TYR A 259 -7.08 6.81 -17.00
CA TYR A 259 -8.02 6.94 -18.12
C TYR A 259 -8.21 5.61 -18.84
N ARG A 260 -7.12 4.92 -19.18
CA ARG A 260 -7.16 3.65 -19.91
C ARG A 260 -7.80 2.52 -19.09
N ILE A 261 -7.45 2.37 -17.82
CA ILE A 261 -8.03 1.28 -17.00
C ILE A 261 -9.52 1.49 -16.74
N ILE A 262 -9.98 2.73 -16.53
CA ILE A 262 -11.40 3.01 -16.24
C ILE A 262 -12.26 2.82 -17.48
N ARG A 263 -11.73 3.15 -18.66
CA ARG A 263 -12.41 2.90 -19.94
C ARG A 263 -12.78 1.43 -20.12
N VAL A 264 -11.92 0.52 -19.67
CA VAL A 264 -12.20 -0.92 -19.68
C VAL A 264 -13.08 -1.33 -18.51
N THR A 265 -12.74 -0.90 -17.28
CA THR A 265 -13.52 -1.24 -16.09
C THR A 265 -13.29 -0.30 -14.92
N ALA A 266 -14.38 0.13 -14.27
CA ALA A 266 -14.32 0.92 -13.04
C ALA A 266 -14.10 0.05 -11.78
N GLN A 267 -14.05 -1.28 -11.87
CA GLN A 267 -13.94 -2.15 -10.69
C GLN A 267 -12.67 -1.94 -9.86
N TRP A 268 -11.64 -1.33 -10.45
CA TRP A 268 -10.38 -0.97 -9.77
C TRP A 268 -10.56 0.00 -8.60
N VAL A 269 -11.69 0.71 -8.49
CA VAL A 269 -12.03 1.55 -7.32
C VAL A 269 -12.11 0.74 -6.01
N ASN A 270 -12.29 -0.58 -6.10
CA ASN A 270 -12.27 -1.49 -4.96
C ASN A 270 -10.85 -1.84 -4.49
N LYS A 271 -9.81 -1.35 -5.17
CA LYS A 271 -8.41 -1.58 -4.85
C LYS A 271 -7.77 -0.27 -4.38
N PRO A 272 -7.75 0.02 -3.06
CA PRO A 272 -7.20 1.24 -2.48
C PRO A 272 -5.83 1.68 -2.99
N LYS A 273 -4.96 0.73 -3.32
CA LYS A 273 -3.61 0.99 -3.83
C LYS A 273 -3.61 1.79 -5.14
N PHE A 274 -4.64 1.63 -5.97
CA PHE A 274 -4.81 2.48 -7.15
C PHE A 274 -5.03 3.94 -6.73
N HIS A 275 -5.93 4.22 -5.80
CA HIS A 275 -6.10 5.59 -5.32
C HIS A 275 -4.81 6.13 -4.66
N ILE A 276 -4.12 5.31 -3.87
CA ILE A 276 -2.88 5.72 -3.19
C ILE A 276 -1.79 6.11 -4.21
N LEU A 277 -1.74 5.48 -5.38
CA LEU A 277 -0.81 5.83 -6.46
C LEU A 277 -0.93 7.29 -6.92
N LEU A 278 -2.11 7.92 -6.83
CA LEU A 278 -2.30 9.33 -7.17
C LEU A 278 -1.48 10.29 -6.29
N HIS A 279 -1.06 9.82 -5.11
CA HIS A 279 -0.25 10.59 -4.16
C HIS A 279 1.27 10.35 -4.34
N LEU A 280 1.68 9.49 -5.27
CA LEU A 280 3.11 9.17 -5.50
C LEU A 280 3.91 10.42 -5.89
N ALA A 281 3.33 11.26 -6.75
CA ALA A 281 3.96 12.51 -7.18
C ALA A 281 4.25 13.44 -5.98
N ASP A 282 3.28 13.60 -5.06
CA ASP A 282 3.47 14.42 -3.87
C ASP A 282 4.54 13.82 -2.93
N SER A 283 4.60 12.47 -2.81
CA SER A 283 5.65 11.78 -2.06
C SER A 283 7.03 12.02 -2.67
N ILE A 284 7.17 11.89 -3.99
CA ILE A 284 8.45 12.10 -4.68
C ILE A 284 8.92 13.54 -4.55
N ARG A 285 8.00 14.51 -4.59
CA ARG A 285 8.35 15.92 -4.41
C ARG A 285 8.95 16.19 -3.03
N ARG A 286 8.45 15.51 -2.00
CA ARG A 286 8.88 15.69 -0.61
C ARG A 286 10.14 14.90 -0.26
N PHE A 287 10.24 13.66 -0.73
CA PHE A 287 11.28 12.72 -0.29
C PHE A 287 12.32 12.37 -1.37
N GLY A 288 12.19 12.95 -2.56
CA GLY A 288 13.03 12.61 -3.71
C GLY A 288 12.54 11.33 -4.41
N PRO A 289 13.39 10.71 -5.26
CA PRO A 289 13.01 9.53 -6.03
C PRO A 289 12.41 8.41 -5.17
N ALA A 290 11.37 7.74 -5.67
CA ALA A 290 10.60 6.80 -4.85
C ALA A 290 11.39 5.56 -4.40
N THR A 291 12.49 5.27 -5.07
CA THR A 291 13.45 4.24 -4.67
C THR A 291 14.10 4.54 -3.31
N LEU A 292 14.16 5.80 -2.87
CA LEU A 292 14.75 6.20 -1.58
C LEU A 292 13.90 5.78 -0.37
N PHE A 293 12.58 5.68 -0.54
CA PHE A 293 11.65 5.29 0.51
C PHE A 293 10.95 3.95 0.22
N SER A 294 11.53 3.14 -0.67
CA SER A 294 11.12 1.75 -0.88
C SER A 294 11.51 0.89 0.33
N THR A 295 10.60 0.05 0.81
CA THR A 295 10.86 -0.84 1.95
C THR A 295 11.48 -2.16 1.54
N GLU A 296 11.72 -2.43 0.25
CA GLU A 296 12.23 -3.70 -0.27
C GLU A 296 13.52 -4.15 0.42
N LYS A 297 14.47 -3.22 0.62
CA LYS A 297 15.71 -3.50 1.36
C LYS A 297 15.41 -3.87 2.81
N PHE A 298 14.58 -3.10 3.51
CA PHE A 298 14.20 -3.39 4.89
C PHE A 298 13.48 -4.73 5.03
N GLU A 299 12.62 -5.08 4.08
CA GLU A 299 11.89 -6.36 4.08
C GLU A 299 12.78 -7.56 3.81
N SER A 300 13.86 -7.41 3.04
CA SER A 300 14.83 -8.49 2.85
C SER A 300 15.46 -8.95 4.17
N TYR A 301 15.61 -8.06 5.15
CA TYR A 301 16.08 -8.40 6.50
C TYR A 301 15.11 -9.28 7.29
N ASN A 302 13.82 -9.33 6.92
CA ASN A 302 12.89 -10.31 7.50
C ASN A 302 13.31 -11.75 7.17
N GLY A 303 14.08 -11.98 6.09
CA GLY A 303 14.72 -13.27 5.82
C GLY A 303 15.76 -13.60 6.88
N VAL A 304 16.67 -12.67 7.19
CA VAL A 304 17.72 -12.83 8.21
C VAL A 304 17.12 -13.12 9.58
N LEU A 305 16.10 -12.37 10.00
CA LEU A 305 15.40 -12.58 11.26
C LEU A 305 14.74 -13.97 11.33
N ARG A 306 14.07 -14.40 10.25
CA ARG A 306 13.45 -15.73 10.17
C ARG A 306 14.48 -16.84 10.26
N THR A 307 15.59 -16.75 9.53
CA THR A 307 16.70 -17.71 9.60
C THR A 307 17.28 -17.78 11.02
N ALA A 308 17.54 -16.63 11.65
CA ALA A 308 18.04 -16.57 13.03
C ALA A 308 17.07 -17.25 14.01
N SER A 309 15.77 -17.05 13.84
CA SER A 309 14.71 -17.66 14.64
C SER A 309 14.59 -19.18 14.42
N THR A 310 14.63 -19.65 13.17
CA THR A 310 14.52 -21.09 12.84
C THR A 310 15.68 -21.87 13.43
N HIS A 311 16.89 -21.29 13.42
CA HIS A 311 18.11 -21.89 13.94
C HIS A 311 18.50 -21.40 15.35
N SER A 312 17.56 -20.88 16.14
CA SER A 312 17.80 -20.59 17.57
C SER A 312 17.58 -21.87 18.40
N ASN A 313 18.34 -22.01 19.49
CA ASN A 313 18.11 -23.06 20.50
C ASN A 313 16.82 -22.82 21.32
N ARG A 314 16.14 -21.70 21.08
CA ARG A 314 14.87 -21.25 21.69
C ARG A 314 14.92 -20.99 23.19
N ILE A 315 16.10 -20.96 23.80
CA ILE A 315 16.28 -20.67 25.23
C ILE A 315 16.10 -19.16 25.48
N CYS A 316 16.64 -18.31 24.59
CA CYS A 316 16.43 -16.87 24.63
C CYS A 316 16.31 -16.28 23.21
N PRO A 317 15.19 -16.55 22.49
CA PRO A 317 15.05 -16.20 21.08
C PRO A 317 15.31 -14.72 20.79
N GLY A 318 14.84 -13.82 21.66
CA GLY A 318 15.02 -12.38 21.49
C GLY A 318 16.50 -11.96 21.52
N ARG A 319 17.27 -12.50 22.48
CA ARG A 319 18.72 -12.22 22.59
C ARG A 319 19.49 -12.83 21.42
N ASP A 320 19.22 -14.08 21.08
CA ASP A 320 19.93 -14.80 20.01
C ASP A 320 19.70 -14.16 18.65
N ILE A 321 18.44 -13.78 18.35
CA ILE A 321 18.09 -13.09 17.12
C ILE A 321 18.77 -11.72 17.08
N ALA A 322 18.76 -10.96 18.19
CA ALA A 322 19.42 -9.65 18.25
C ALA A 322 20.94 -9.76 18.02
N ILE A 323 21.61 -10.73 18.63
CA ILE A 323 23.05 -10.97 18.44
C ILE A 323 23.36 -11.39 17.00
N LYS A 324 22.61 -12.35 16.45
CA LYS A 324 22.79 -12.78 15.04
C LYS A 324 22.52 -11.64 14.06
N PHE A 325 21.51 -10.81 14.33
CA PHE A 325 21.17 -9.65 13.50
C PHE A 325 22.26 -8.57 13.57
N ALA A 326 22.82 -8.30 14.76
CA ALA A 326 23.93 -7.36 14.95
C ALA A 326 25.22 -7.82 14.23
N ASN A 327 25.51 -9.13 14.26
CA ASN A 327 26.68 -9.70 13.61
C ASN A 327 26.55 -9.83 12.08
N PHE A 328 25.36 -9.63 11.51
CA PHE A 328 25.13 -9.77 10.06
C PHE A 328 25.86 -8.69 9.23
N HIS A 329 26.25 -7.56 9.82
CA HIS A 329 27.09 -6.55 9.15
C HIS A 329 28.60 -6.88 9.18
N ALA A 330 29.02 -7.88 9.97
CA ALA A 330 30.42 -8.26 10.13
C ALA A 330 30.83 -9.52 9.34
N LEU A 331 29.92 -10.01 8.49
CA LEU A 331 30.09 -11.12 7.53
C LEU A 331 29.80 -10.59 6.13
#